data_AF-A0A5S6R091-F1
#
_entry.id   AF-A0A5S6R091-F1
#
_cell.length_a   1.000
_cell.length_b   1.000
_cell.length_c   1.000
_cell.angle_alpha   90.00
_cell.angle_beta   90.00
_cell.angle_gamma   90.00
#
_symmetry.space_group_name_H-M   'P 1'
#
loop_
_entity.id
_entity.type
_entity.pdbx_description
1 polymer ?
#
loop_
_entity_poly.entity_id
_entity_poly.type
_entity_poly.pdbx_seq_one_letter_code
_entity_poly.pdbx_strand_id
1 'polypeptide(L)'
;MHSSTYCWNRSGARQPFNHVLPRSSRYPITLKRRYVWRTQQPVSQLHTSKISTAQKIVSKYRLRRNLSYNRVAKPYAARVPSCFVGGPAGRHRASRSKLGGLITSRYVFRQITSDASPSSNRSCMRPLLNYVRLLLCRGKQILSQMEEDVTKHKNIFDELPFKRARHEDDEEEKKVVEESANNTFVRRKKLKYALLLSYRGKAYHGMQINQETPTIEYFLFDALKKLDFISEEQARKPSSFKFQRAARTDKGVSAARQVCSVQLPLKEDATDEAISSLNNLLPEDIRIMAIQRTTRGFDSKKWCDSRLYSYVLPAFCFAPMQEAYDAENYRLSDESLKEINRVLQYYVGTHNFFNFTSGKSFTEESSKRYIMESKCSRLPFNKATEYLIVSFRGQSFLIHQIRKMIGLCVSIVRGHCTEDYMRSVWLPERVRIPMAPALGLLLEEPFFTYYNERFEATHKPLCWDSVRAKCDQFREQHIIADIIETDEKEKMFDEWLRYLGEKFWKKEGGDAEEVESPLTADEAAKVPTGNF
;
A
#
# COMPACT_ATOMS: atom_id res chain seq x y z
N MET A 1 -43.04 58.13 -6.86
CA MET A 1 -41.84 58.93 -7.19
C MET A 1 -40.74 57.96 -7.60
N HIS A 2 -39.98 58.24 -8.67
CA HIS A 2 -38.76 57.54 -9.17
C HIS A 2 -38.63 56.02 -8.82
N SER A 3 -38.97 55.03 -9.67
CA SER A 3 -38.66 54.80 -11.11
C SER A 3 -37.16 54.65 -11.39
N SER A 4 -36.63 53.63 -12.10
CA SER A 4 -37.18 52.33 -12.56
C SER A 4 -36.04 51.36 -12.94
N THR A 5 -36.32 50.06 -12.97
CA THR A 5 -35.51 48.99 -13.59
C THR A 5 -35.38 49.16 -15.11
N TYR A 6 -34.20 48.90 -15.70
CA TYR A 6 -33.92 48.28 -17.04
C TYR A 6 -32.41 47.91 -17.05
N CYS A 7 -31.86 46.76 -17.48
CA CYS A 7 -32.20 45.66 -18.40
C CYS A 7 -31.57 45.78 -19.82
N TRP A 8 -30.59 44.88 -20.08
CA TRP A 8 -30.06 44.34 -21.35
C TRP A 8 -30.04 45.17 -22.64
N ASN A 9 -28.90 45.12 -23.36
CA ASN A 9 -28.93 44.93 -24.81
C ASN A 9 -27.71 44.15 -25.37
N ARG A 10 -27.77 43.74 -26.65
CA ARG A 10 -26.89 42.75 -27.33
C ARG A 10 -26.15 43.32 -28.55
N SER A 11 -25.26 42.48 -29.12
CA SER A 11 -24.57 42.59 -30.44
C SER A 11 -23.34 43.52 -30.48
N GLY A 12 -22.34 43.30 -31.34
CA GLY A 12 -22.14 42.24 -32.35
C GLY A 12 -20.64 41.94 -32.58
N ALA A 13 -20.30 40.98 -33.46
CA ALA A 13 -18.93 40.43 -33.58
C ALA A 13 -18.24 40.75 -34.92
N ARG A 14 -16.88 40.87 -34.91
CA ARG A 14 -15.92 40.22 -35.87
C ARG A 14 -14.45 40.71 -35.77
N GLN A 15 -13.61 39.90 -35.11
CA GLN A 15 -12.15 39.66 -35.29
C GLN A 15 -11.19 40.85 -35.64
N PRO A 16 -9.94 40.70 -36.19
CA PRO A 16 -8.78 41.37 -35.56
C PRO A 16 -7.86 42.17 -36.51
N PHE A 17 -6.81 42.83 -35.98
CA PHE A 17 -5.70 43.32 -36.82
C PHE A 17 -4.32 43.20 -36.14
N ASN A 18 -3.35 42.67 -36.91
CA ASN A 18 -1.91 42.75 -36.66
C ASN A 18 -1.32 43.91 -37.49
N HIS A 19 -0.19 44.50 -37.08
CA HIS A 19 0.87 45.07 -37.95
C HIS A 19 2.07 45.56 -37.08
N VAL A 20 3.34 45.66 -37.54
CA VAL A 20 4.15 44.76 -38.39
C VAL A 20 5.67 45.08 -38.25
N LEU A 21 6.53 44.19 -38.78
CA LEU A 21 8.02 44.19 -38.74
C LEU A 21 8.71 45.28 -39.61
N PRO A 22 10.06 45.44 -39.51
CA PRO A 22 11.00 44.76 -40.45
C PRO A 22 12.19 44.04 -39.75
N ARG A 23 12.82 42.93 -40.20
CA ARG A 23 13.46 42.50 -41.49
C ARG A 23 14.80 43.22 -41.80
N SER A 24 15.89 42.61 -42.33
CA SER A 24 16.18 41.30 -42.99
C SER A 24 17.74 41.05 -43.00
N SER A 25 18.42 39.98 -43.48
CA SER A 25 18.18 38.55 -43.85
C SER A 25 19.52 37.85 -44.28
N ARG A 26 19.51 36.53 -44.59
CA ARG A 26 20.58 35.67 -45.25
C ARG A 26 21.68 35.08 -44.32
N TYR A 27 22.13 33.80 -44.31
CA TYR A 27 22.23 32.60 -45.22
C TYR A 27 23.67 32.38 -45.78
N PRO A 28 24.13 31.15 -46.19
CA PRO A 28 23.72 29.74 -45.93
C PRO A 28 24.90 28.71 -45.74
N ILE A 29 24.67 27.38 -45.93
CA ILE A 29 25.60 26.27 -46.40
C ILE A 29 26.17 25.18 -45.42
N THR A 30 25.44 24.05 -45.38
CA THR A 30 25.79 22.59 -45.48
C THR A 30 27.07 21.84 -44.97
N LEU A 31 26.82 20.60 -44.48
CA LEU A 31 27.48 19.27 -44.78
C LEU A 31 28.68 18.67 -43.97
N LYS A 32 28.49 17.37 -43.62
CA LYS A 32 29.44 16.20 -43.56
C LYS A 32 30.53 16.02 -42.46
N ARG A 33 30.28 14.99 -41.62
CA ARG A 33 31.11 13.77 -41.35
C ARG A 33 32.57 13.83 -40.77
N ARG A 34 32.76 13.00 -39.72
CA ARG A 34 33.87 12.02 -39.46
C ARG A 34 35.25 12.48 -38.90
N TYR A 35 35.47 12.11 -37.63
CA TYR A 35 36.44 11.09 -37.13
C TYR A 35 38.00 11.27 -37.21
N VAL A 36 38.62 10.92 -36.06
CA VAL A 36 39.98 10.40 -35.74
C VAL A 36 41.26 11.28 -35.66
N TRP A 37 42.08 10.91 -34.65
CA TRP A 37 43.54 11.11 -34.43
C TRP A 37 44.08 12.52 -34.07
N ARG A 38 45.24 12.72 -33.40
CA ARG A 38 45.96 12.06 -32.25
C ARG A 38 47.47 12.40 -32.27
N THR A 39 47.99 13.00 -31.19
CA THR A 39 49.42 13.03 -30.77
C THR A 39 49.49 13.26 -29.24
N GLN A 40 50.33 12.65 -28.37
CA GLN A 40 51.76 12.23 -28.37
C GLN A 40 52.74 13.37 -28.00
N GLN A 41 53.81 13.24 -27.18
CA GLN A 41 54.52 12.13 -26.44
C GLN A 41 55.03 12.65 -25.06
N PRO A 42 56.19 12.23 -24.45
CA PRO A 42 56.79 10.89 -24.15
C PRO A 42 56.87 10.65 -22.61
N VAL A 43 57.20 9.51 -21.96
CA VAL A 43 57.89 8.20 -22.22
C VAL A 43 59.37 8.08 -21.77
N SER A 44 59.59 7.42 -20.61
CA SER A 44 60.76 6.60 -20.21
C SER A 44 60.56 5.98 -18.80
N GLN A 45 61.07 4.80 -18.38
CA GLN A 45 61.59 3.59 -19.07
C GLN A 45 61.62 2.37 -18.09
N LEU A 46 62.11 1.18 -18.54
CA LEU A 46 62.40 -0.08 -17.78
C LEU A 46 61.16 -0.91 -17.31
N HIS A 47 60.86 -2.10 -17.87
CA HIS A 47 61.42 -3.46 -17.58
C HIS A 47 60.81 -4.12 -16.31
N THR A 48 60.33 -5.38 -16.25
CA THR A 48 60.21 -6.55 -17.17
C THR A 48 59.30 -7.64 -16.50
N SER A 49 58.74 -8.71 -17.10
CA SER A 49 58.57 -9.17 -18.50
C SER A 49 57.62 -10.39 -18.67
N LYS A 50 56.60 -10.27 -19.55
CA LYS A 50 55.97 -11.33 -20.41
C LYS A 50 55.24 -12.57 -19.79
N ILE A 51 54.43 -13.22 -20.65
CA ILE A 51 53.76 -14.54 -20.53
C ILE A 51 52.49 -14.53 -19.63
N SER A 52 51.28 -15.00 -20.02
CA SER A 52 50.83 -15.61 -21.29
C SER A 52 49.49 -15.05 -21.79
N THR A 53 49.34 -15.05 -23.11
CA THR A 53 48.18 -14.70 -23.94
C THR A 53 46.87 -15.40 -23.52
N ALA A 54 45.74 -14.69 -23.66
CA ALA A 54 44.40 -15.26 -23.56
C ALA A 54 44.01 -16.12 -24.79
N GLN A 55 42.76 -16.62 -24.81
CA GLN A 55 42.14 -17.49 -25.83
C GLN A 55 42.56 -18.96 -25.79
N LYS A 56 41.60 -19.82 -25.37
CA LYS A 56 41.09 -20.88 -26.25
C LYS A 56 39.71 -21.40 -25.82
N ILE A 57 38.76 -21.26 -26.74
CA ILE A 57 37.64 -22.18 -27.00
C ILE A 57 36.51 -22.22 -25.94
N VAL A 58 35.47 -21.42 -26.23
CA VAL A 58 34.09 -21.91 -26.06
C VAL A 58 33.85 -22.97 -27.14
N SER A 59 33.75 -24.24 -26.76
CA SER A 59 32.92 -25.27 -27.41
C SER A 59 33.21 -26.68 -26.90
N LYS A 60 32.28 -27.22 -26.09
CA LYS A 60 31.74 -28.56 -26.30
C LYS A 60 30.39 -28.74 -25.59
N TYR A 61 29.45 -29.25 -26.38
CA TYR A 61 28.32 -30.13 -26.06
C TYR A 61 28.10 -30.48 -24.57
N ARG A 62 26.93 -30.27 -23.96
CA ARG A 62 25.54 -30.64 -24.36
C ARG A 62 25.33 -32.17 -24.38
N LEU A 63 24.35 -32.64 -23.59
CA LEU A 63 23.78 -34.00 -23.45
C LEU A 63 24.34 -34.95 -22.37
N ARG A 64 23.38 -35.52 -21.61
CA ARG A 64 23.40 -36.82 -20.87
C ARG A 64 24.31 -36.91 -19.63
N ARG A 65 23.93 -37.63 -18.56
CA ARG A 65 22.63 -38.28 -18.21
C ARG A 65 22.50 -38.41 -16.68
N ASN A 66 21.29 -38.75 -16.22
CA ASN A 66 21.01 -39.12 -14.82
C ASN A 66 21.89 -40.29 -14.35
N LEU A 67 22.23 -40.32 -13.06
CA LEU A 67 22.36 -41.56 -12.29
C LEU A 67 21.97 -41.32 -10.83
N SER A 68 21.21 -42.26 -10.27
CA SER A 68 20.71 -42.31 -8.89
C SER A 68 21.88 -42.38 -7.88
N TYR A 69 21.73 -42.01 -6.60
CA TYR A 69 21.17 -42.91 -5.59
C TYR A 69 20.78 -42.19 -4.28
N ASN A 70 19.50 -42.35 -3.90
CA ASN A 70 18.99 -42.88 -2.63
C ASN A 70 19.81 -42.81 -1.31
N ARG A 71 19.07 -42.55 -0.21
CA ARG A 71 19.21 -43.01 1.19
C ARG A 71 19.77 -42.11 2.32
N VAL A 72 18.91 -42.02 3.35
CA VAL A 72 19.15 -42.07 4.81
C VAL A 72 19.79 -40.84 5.50
N ALA A 73 18.96 -40.21 6.33
CA ALA A 73 19.41 -39.41 7.47
C ALA A 73 19.39 -40.24 8.77
N LYS A 74 20.34 -39.99 9.69
CA LYS A 74 20.17 -40.10 11.15
C LYS A 74 21.18 -39.17 11.86
N PRO A 75 20.98 -38.80 13.14
CA PRO A 75 21.45 -37.52 13.67
C PRO A 75 22.76 -37.60 14.46
N TYR A 76 23.33 -36.42 14.73
CA TYR A 76 24.27 -36.20 15.84
C TYR A 76 23.64 -35.32 16.92
N ALA A 77 24.00 -35.58 18.18
CA ALA A 77 23.56 -34.81 19.34
C ALA A 77 24.75 -34.52 20.28
N ALA A 78 24.77 -33.31 20.82
CA ALA A 78 25.57 -32.86 21.97
C ALA A 78 24.61 -32.07 22.89
N ARG A 79 24.56 -32.24 24.22
CA ARG A 79 25.63 -32.05 25.24
C ARG A 79 26.14 -30.59 25.19
N VAL A 80 26.18 -29.82 26.27
CA VAL A 80 26.18 -30.06 27.74
C VAL A 80 25.67 -28.76 28.45
N PRO A 81 25.60 -28.63 29.80
CA PRO A 81 25.59 -29.61 30.91
C PRO A 81 24.40 -29.41 31.89
N SER A 82 24.41 -30.14 33.02
CA SER A 82 23.42 -30.10 34.11
C SER A 82 23.92 -29.39 35.37
N CYS A 83 22.99 -28.86 36.20
CA CYS A 83 23.19 -28.78 37.65
C CYS A 83 21.85 -28.88 38.44
N PHE A 84 21.79 -29.83 39.40
CA PHE A 84 21.17 -29.83 40.74
C PHE A 84 19.98 -28.90 41.09
N VAL A 85 18.96 -29.31 41.88
CA VAL A 85 18.51 -30.64 42.36
C VAL A 85 17.10 -30.52 43.01
N GLY A 86 16.39 -31.64 43.21
CA GLY A 86 15.25 -31.71 44.15
C GLY A 86 13.90 -32.07 43.54
N GLY A 87 13.21 -33.05 44.14
CA GLY A 87 11.81 -33.43 43.85
C GLY A 87 10.91 -33.24 45.09
N PRO A 88 9.80 -33.98 45.27
CA PRO A 88 9.36 -35.14 44.48
C PRO A 88 7.83 -35.19 44.12
N ALA A 89 7.49 -36.20 43.32
CA ALA A 89 6.23 -36.98 43.30
C ALA A 89 4.84 -36.28 43.28
N GLY A 90 4.10 -36.52 42.19
CA GLY A 90 2.65 -36.29 42.12
C GLY A 90 2.02 -36.93 40.88
N ARG A 91 1.62 -38.22 40.96
CA ARG A 91 0.80 -38.86 39.92
C ARG A 91 -0.67 -38.47 40.11
N HIS A 92 -1.40 -38.11 39.05
CA HIS A 92 -2.70 -38.74 38.73
C HIS A 92 -3.19 -38.39 37.31
N ARG A 93 -4.13 -39.18 36.78
CA ARG A 93 -4.70 -39.02 35.44
C ARG A 93 -5.84 -37.97 35.41
N ALA A 94 -5.83 -37.21 34.32
CA ALA A 94 -6.93 -36.51 33.64
C ALA A 94 -8.36 -36.56 34.22
N SER A 95 -8.98 -35.38 34.29
CA SER A 95 -10.38 -35.19 33.89
C SER A 95 -10.51 -33.90 33.05
N ARG A 96 -11.53 -33.81 32.19
CA ARG A 96 -11.77 -32.65 31.31
C ARG A 96 -12.78 -31.68 31.94
N SER A 97 -12.50 -30.38 31.91
CA SER A 97 -13.57 -29.37 31.82
C SER A 97 -13.11 -28.14 31.02
N LYS A 98 -13.86 -27.77 29.98
CA LYS A 98 -13.72 -26.51 29.25
C LYS A 98 -14.86 -25.58 29.68
N LEU A 99 -14.60 -24.57 30.51
CA LEU A 99 -15.59 -23.52 30.80
C LEU A 99 -14.96 -22.25 31.41
N GLY A 100 -14.05 -21.61 30.66
CA GLY A 100 -13.39 -20.37 31.06
C GLY A 100 -13.62 -19.26 30.03
N GLY A 101 -14.74 -18.55 30.12
CA GLY A 101 -15.10 -17.51 29.13
C GLY A 101 -16.42 -16.76 29.35
N LEU A 102 -16.95 -16.70 30.58
CA LEU A 102 -18.26 -16.07 30.86
C LEU A 102 -18.40 -15.44 32.26
N ILE A 103 -17.31 -15.32 33.03
CA ILE A 103 -17.36 -14.98 34.46
C ILE A 103 -17.19 -13.47 34.75
N THR A 104 -16.49 -12.73 33.88
CA THR A 104 -16.17 -11.30 34.09
C THR A 104 -17.41 -10.39 34.13
N SER A 105 -18.44 -10.66 33.32
CA SER A 105 -19.67 -9.85 33.29
C SER A 105 -20.46 -9.91 34.61
N ARG A 106 -20.51 -11.06 35.30
CA ARG A 106 -21.22 -11.21 36.59
C ARG A 106 -20.53 -10.51 37.74
N TYR A 107 -19.23 -10.25 37.66
CA TYR A 107 -18.47 -9.63 38.75
C TYR A 107 -18.76 -8.13 38.85
N VAL A 108 -18.65 -7.41 37.73
CA VAL A 108 -18.94 -5.96 37.64
C VAL A 108 -20.39 -5.66 38.02
N PHE A 109 -21.33 -6.49 37.56
CA PHE A 109 -22.76 -6.31 37.88
C PHE A 109 -23.08 -6.46 39.38
N ARG A 110 -22.21 -7.14 40.16
CA ARG A 110 -22.43 -7.40 41.59
C ARG A 110 -22.01 -6.23 42.48
N GLN A 111 -20.96 -5.47 42.09
CA GLN A 111 -20.54 -4.26 42.80
C GLN A 111 -21.53 -3.09 42.61
N ILE A 112 -22.05 -2.90 41.38
CA ILE A 112 -23.06 -1.85 41.12
C ILE A 112 -24.35 -2.07 41.96
N THR A 113 -24.59 -3.29 42.45
CA THR A 113 -25.71 -3.63 43.32
C THR A 113 -25.40 -3.68 44.83
N SER A 114 -24.14 -3.58 45.27
CA SER A 114 -23.82 -3.62 46.71
C SER A 114 -23.97 -2.26 47.40
N ASP A 115 -23.75 -1.17 46.67
CA ASP A 115 -23.54 0.16 47.26
C ASP A 115 -24.82 1.02 47.25
N ALA A 116 -25.97 0.42 46.91
CA ALA A 116 -27.27 1.09 46.82
C ALA A 116 -28.10 0.91 48.10
N SER A 117 -28.32 2.01 48.84
CA SER A 117 -29.19 2.06 50.02
C SER A 117 -30.61 1.54 49.73
N PRO A 118 -31.24 0.73 50.60
CA PRO A 118 -32.51 0.05 50.33
C PRO A 118 -33.75 0.95 50.52
N SER A 119 -33.72 2.20 50.04
CA SER A 119 -34.91 3.07 49.96
C SER A 119 -34.90 3.97 48.72
N SER A 120 -36.08 4.18 48.12
CA SER A 120 -36.33 4.86 46.83
C SER A 120 -35.86 4.13 45.55
N ASN A 121 -36.24 4.67 44.38
CA ASN A 121 -35.62 4.45 43.06
C ASN A 121 -35.64 3.06 42.37
N ARG A 122 -36.60 2.18 42.68
CA ARG A 122 -36.95 1.05 41.77
C ARG A 122 -37.58 1.47 40.43
N SER A 123 -38.01 2.72 40.28
CA SER A 123 -38.62 3.27 39.05
C SER A 123 -37.59 3.72 38.01
N CYS A 124 -36.60 4.53 38.40
CA CYS A 124 -35.64 5.16 37.48
C CYS A 124 -34.60 4.18 36.88
N MET A 125 -34.34 3.04 37.54
CA MET A 125 -33.42 2.01 37.04
C MET A 125 -34.01 1.17 35.89
N ARG A 126 -35.34 1.13 35.72
CA ARG A 126 -35.99 0.35 34.65
C ARG A 126 -35.64 0.84 33.23
N PRO A 127 -35.74 2.15 32.91
CA PRO A 127 -35.25 2.69 31.64
C PRO A 127 -33.79 2.35 31.35
N LEU A 128 -32.90 2.49 32.35
CA LEU A 128 -31.46 2.22 32.19
C LEU A 128 -31.18 0.73 31.90
N LEU A 129 -31.82 -0.17 32.64
CA LEU A 129 -31.73 -1.62 32.41
C LEU A 129 -32.31 -2.05 31.05
N ASN A 130 -33.38 -1.39 30.60
CA ASN A 130 -33.93 -1.61 29.26
C ASN A 130 -32.99 -1.09 28.17
N TYR A 131 -32.38 0.09 28.34
CA TYR A 131 -31.40 0.64 27.40
C TYR A 131 -30.15 -0.25 27.28
N VAL A 132 -29.61 -0.72 28.40
CA VAL A 132 -28.49 -1.68 28.41
C VAL A 132 -28.88 -3.01 27.76
N ARG A 133 -30.11 -3.52 28.00
CA ARG A 133 -30.63 -4.69 27.27
C ARG A 133 -30.73 -4.43 25.76
N LEU A 134 -31.18 -3.26 25.34
CA LEU A 134 -31.34 -2.89 23.92
C LEU A 134 -29.98 -2.77 23.23
N LEU A 135 -28.98 -2.17 23.89
CA LEU A 135 -27.59 -2.17 23.43
C LEU A 135 -27.01 -3.60 23.34
N LEU A 136 -27.25 -4.46 24.33
CA LEU A 136 -26.79 -5.86 24.30
C LEU A 136 -27.49 -6.69 23.21
N CYS A 137 -28.77 -6.44 22.94
CA CYS A 137 -29.50 -7.08 21.83
C CYS A 137 -28.99 -6.57 20.47
N ARG A 138 -28.79 -5.26 20.30
CA ARG A 138 -28.27 -4.67 19.06
C ARG A 138 -26.82 -5.06 18.81
N GLY A 139 -25.99 -5.15 19.86
CA GLY A 139 -24.65 -5.71 19.81
C GLY A 139 -24.64 -7.19 19.40
N LYS A 140 -25.58 -8.00 19.92
CA LYS A 140 -25.77 -9.39 19.46
C LYS A 140 -26.23 -9.49 18.01
N GLN A 141 -27.10 -8.59 17.53
CA GLN A 141 -27.50 -8.56 16.12
C GLN A 141 -26.32 -8.16 15.22
N ILE A 142 -25.51 -7.17 15.61
CA ILE A 142 -24.30 -6.78 14.86
C ILE A 142 -23.29 -7.92 14.86
N LEU A 143 -23.07 -8.60 15.99
CA LEU A 143 -22.20 -9.78 16.04
C LEU A 143 -22.74 -10.93 15.18
N SER A 144 -24.05 -11.21 15.20
CA SER A 144 -24.69 -12.20 14.32
C SER A 144 -24.53 -11.83 12.84
N GLN A 145 -24.66 -10.56 12.49
CA GLN A 145 -24.46 -10.09 11.11
C GLN A 145 -23.01 -10.24 10.66
N MET A 146 -22.06 -9.88 11.54
CA MET A 146 -20.62 -10.06 11.29
C MET A 146 -20.22 -11.53 11.26
N GLU A 147 -20.83 -12.40 12.06
CA GLU A 147 -20.65 -13.85 12.01
C GLU A 147 -21.26 -14.46 10.75
N GLU A 148 -22.42 -13.98 10.27
CA GLU A 148 -23.00 -14.38 8.98
C GLU A 148 -22.12 -13.97 7.80
N ASP A 149 -21.62 -12.73 7.77
CA ASP A 149 -20.78 -12.25 6.67
C ASP A 149 -19.38 -12.88 6.68
N VAL A 150 -18.77 -13.06 7.86
CA VAL A 150 -17.52 -13.84 8.00
C VAL A 150 -17.74 -15.30 7.62
N THR A 151 -18.89 -15.90 7.95
CA THR A 151 -19.22 -17.28 7.56
C THR A 151 -19.50 -17.40 6.06
N LYS A 152 -20.16 -16.44 5.41
CA LYS A 152 -20.25 -16.38 3.92
C LYS A 152 -18.87 -16.38 3.29
N HIS A 153 -17.96 -15.53 3.78
CA HIS A 153 -16.61 -15.43 3.23
C HIS A 153 -15.72 -16.64 3.57
N LYS A 154 -15.98 -17.37 4.68
CA LYS A 154 -15.31 -18.64 5.00
C LYS A 154 -15.83 -19.82 4.19
N ASN A 155 -17.15 -19.96 4.00
CA ASN A 155 -17.72 -21.08 3.25
C ASN A 155 -17.22 -21.11 1.80
N ILE A 156 -17.02 -19.95 1.18
CA ILE A 156 -16.38 -19.79 -0.15
C ILE A 156 -14.93 -20.31 -0.18
N PHE A 157 -14.26 -20.34 0.99
CA PHE A 157 -12.88 -20.80 1.17
C PHE A 157 -12.82 -22.29 1.54
N ASP A 158 -13.75 -22.76 2.38
CA ASP A 158 -13.82 -24.13 2.91
C ASP A 158 -14.35 -25.15 1.88
N GLU A 159 -15.11 -24.73 0.86
CA GLU A 159 -15.55 -25.61 -0.24
C GLU A 159 -14.43 -25.97 -1.25
N LEU A 160 -13.21 -25.43 -1.11
CA LEU A 160 -12.08 -25.72 -2.00
C LEU A 160 -11.37 -27.04 -1.61
N PRO A 161 -11.32 -28.07 -2.49
CA PRO A 161 -10.79 -29.40 -2.14
C PRO A 161 -9.25 -29.47 -2.11
N PHE A 162 -8.62 -28.81 -1.15
CA PHE A 162 -7.16 -28.79 -0.94
C PHE A 162 -6.59 -30.08 -0.30
N LYS A 163 -6.99 -31.26 -0.77
CA LYS A 163 -6.29 -32.50 -0.44
C LYS A 163 -5.01 -32.63 -1.26
N ARG A 164 -3.85 -32.51 -0.59
CA ARG A 164 -2.55 -32.96 -1.13
C ARG A 164 -2.51 -34.49 -1.16
N ALA A 165 -3.15 -35.09 -2.17
CA ALA A 165 -2.91 -36.48 -2.51
C ALA A 165 -1.43 -36.65 -2.92
N ARG A 166 -0.71 -37.55 -2.25
CA ARG A 166 0.47 -38.17 -2.85
C ARG A 166 -0.06 -39.37 -3.62
N HIS A 167 0.05 -39.33 -4.94
CA HIS A 167 -0.11 -40.50 -5.77
C HIS A 167 1.26 -40.93 -6.31
N GLU A 168 1.58 -42.18 -6.04
CA GLU A 168 2.40 -43.00 -6.93
C GLU A 168 1.50 -43.44 -8.12
N ASP A 169 2.10 -44.01 -9.17
CA ASP A 169 1.52 -44.70 -10.35
C ASP A 169 1.89 -44.11 -11.74
N ASP A 170 3.17 -44.27 -12.14
CA ASP A 170 3.79 -43.80 -13.41
C ASP A 170 3.36 -44.61 -14.69
N GLU A 171 2.26 -45.35 -14.67
CA GLU A 171 1.93 -46.34 -15.72
C GLU A 171 0.74 -45.93 -16.63
N GLU A 172 -0.24 -45.17 -16.14
CA GLU A 172 -1.44 -44.81 -16.95
C GLU A 172 -1.21 -43.67 -17.96
N GLU A 173 -0.26 -42.75 -17.72
CA GLU A 173 0.00 -41.61 -18.62
C GLU A 173 0.25 -42.02 -20.08
N LYS A 174 0.78 -43.22 -20.32
CA LYS A 174 1.19 -43.69 -21.65
C LYS A 174 0.04 -43.90 -22.63
N LYS A 175 -1.21 -44.11 -22.17
CA LYS A 175 -2.37 -44.32 -23.06
C LYS A 175 -3.06 -43.02 -23.49
N VAL A 176 -3.04 -41.98 -22.64
CA VAL A 176 -3.72 -40.70 -22.92
C VAL A 176 -2.97 -39.87 -23.98
N VAL A 177 -1.68 -40.16 -24.19
CA VAL A 177 -0.82 -39.42 -25.13
C VAL A 177 -1.29 -39.52 -26.58
N GLU A 178 -1.76 -40.69 -27.04
CA GLU A 178 -2.02 -40.94 -28.47
C GLU A 178 -3.32 -40.26 -28.98
N GLU A 179 -4.37 -40.15 -28.17
CA GLU A 179 -5.63 -39.50 -28.58
C GLU A 179 -5.55 -37.96 -28.58
N SER A 180 -4.61 -37.38 -27.82
CA SER A 180 -4.50 -35.92 -27.62
C SER A 180 -4.01 -35.13 -28.85
N ALA A 181 -3.50 -35.82 -29.88
CA ALA A 181 -2.74 -35.25 -30.99
C ALA A 181 -3.51 -34.27 -31.91
N ASN A 182 -4.85 -34.25 -31.85
CA ASN A 182 -5.69 -33.43 -32.74
C ASN A 182 -6.11 -32.06 -32.17
N ASN A 183 -5.71 -31.67 -30.95
CA ASN A 183 -6.08 -30.36 -30.41
C ASN A 183 -5.25 -29.23 -31.05
N THR A 184 -5.85 -28.54 -32.02
CA THR A 184 -5.20 -27.46 -32.77
C THR A 184 -5.03 -26.20 -31.91
N PHE A 185 -3.90 -26.10 -31.20
CA PHE A 185 -3.61 -24.99 -30.28
C PHE A 185 -3.61 -23.60 -30.96
N VAL A 186 -4.77 -22.94 -31.00
CA VAL A 186 -4.95 -21.58 -31.51
C VAL A 186 -4.20 -20.58 -30.63
N ARG A 187 -2.98 -20.24 -31.05
CA ARG A 187 -2.02 -19.43 -30.29
C ARG A 187 -2.42 -17.95 -30.20
N ARG A 188 -3.38 -17.64 -29.31
CA ARG A 188 -3.87 -16.26 -29.05
C ARG A 188 -2.69 -15.29 -28.84
N LYS A 189 -2.67 -14.19 -29.62
CA LYS A 189 -1.59 -13.19 -29.65
C LYS A 189 -1.57 -12.38 -28.35
N LYS A 190 -0.54 -12.56 -27.51
CA LYS A 190 -0.44 -11.86 -26.21
C LYS A 190 0.17 -10.45 -26.33
N LEU A 191 -0.64 -9.41 -26.12
CA LEU A 191 -0.27 -7.99 -26.15
C LEU A 191 0.06 -7.45 -24.76
N LYS A 192 0.77 -6.30 -24.68
CA LYS A 192 1.22 -5.66 -23.44
C LYS A 192 0.31 -4.46 -23.11
N TYR A 193 -0.24 -4.45 -21.90
CA TYR A 193 -1.22 -3.48 -21.42
C TYR A 193 -0.74 -2.80 -20.14
N ALA A 194 -1.26 -1.58 -19.92
CA ALA A 194 -1.38 -0.95 -18.63
C ALA A 194 -2.83 -1.09 -18.14
N LEU A 195 -3.01 -1.45 -16.88
CA LEU A 195 -4.29 -1.48 -16.16
C LEU A 195 -4.27 -0.34 -15.16
N LEU A 196 -5.32 0.48 -15.18
CA LEU A 196 -5.60 1.48 -14.15
C LEU A 196 -6.58 0.88 -13.14
N LEU A 197 -6.22 0.86 -11.86
CA LEU A 197 -7.03 0.33 -10.77
C LEU A 197 -7.27 1.39 -9.70
N SER A 198 -8.48 1.41 -9.17
CA SER A 198 -8.83 2.09 -7.92
C SER A 198 -9.21 1.04 -6.88
N TYR A 199 -8.85 1.24 -5.61
CA TYR A 199 -9.28 0.37 -4.52
C TYR A 199 -9.31 1.02 -3.14
N ARG A 200 -10.26 0.57 -2.31
CA ARG A 200 -10.27 0.77 -0.85
C ARG A 200 -9.34 -0.26 -0.20
N GLY A 201 -8.37 0.20 0.59
CA GLY A 201 -7.34 -0.66 1.17
C GLY A 201 -7.75 -1.39 2.46
N LYS A 202 -8.81 -0.93 3.15
CA LYS A 202 -9.16 -1.34 4.53
C LYS A 202 -9.27 -2.86 4.74
N ALA A 203 -9.84 -3.60 3.78
CA ALA A 203 -10.03 -5.05 3.85
C ALA A 203 -8.80 -5.90 3.44
N TYR A 204 -7.67 -5.28 3.07
CA TYR A 204 -6.57 -5.96 2.39
C TYR A 204 -5.21 -5.79 3.07
N HIS A 205 -4.41 -6.85 3.00
CA HIS A 205 -3.00 -6.89 3.45
C HIS A 205 -2.04 -6.25 2.42
N GLY A 206 -2.51 -5.20 1.75
CA GLY A 206 -1.79 -4.42 0.75
C GLY A 206 -1.93 -4.94 -0.69
N MET A 207 -1.16 -4.34 -1.60
CA MET A 207 -1.22 -4.63 -3.03
C MET A 207 -0.76 -6.06 -3.36
N GLN A 208 0.42 -6.45 -2.87
CA GLN A 208 1.15 -7.63 -3.34
C GLN A 208 0.79 -8.88 -2.53
N ILE A 209 0.51 -9.99 -3.22
CA ILE A 209 0.26 -11.30 -2.60
C ILE A 209 1.36 -11.66 -1.60
N ASN A 210 0.95 -11.97 -0.37
CA ASN A 210 1.81 -12.43 0.71
C ASN A 210 1.03 -13.43 1.57
N GLN A 211 1.56 -14.64 1.75
CA GLN A 211 0.91 -15.72 2.50
C GLN A 211 -0.54 -15.97 2.01
N GLU A 212 -1.40 -16.53 2.85
CA GLU A 212 -2.81 -16.82 2.56
C GLU A 212 -3.71 -15.65 3.01
N THR A 213 -3.31 -14.41 2.69
CA THR A 213 -4.03 -13.18 3.11
C THR A 213 -4.72 -12.47 1.93
N PRO A 214 -5.88 -11.81 2.16
CA PRO A 214 -6.59 -11.08 1.11
C PRO A 214 -5.74 -9.88 0.66
N THR A 215 -5.44 -9.82 -0.63
CA THR A 215 -4.58 -8.80 -1.26
C THR A 215 -5.13 -8.41 -2.63
N ILE A 216 -4.88 -7.18 -3.08
CA ILE A 216 -5.44 -6.67 -4.34
C ILE A 216 -5.02 -7.55 -5.54
N GLU A 217 -3.77 -8.00 -5.57
CA GLU A 217 -3.27 -8.90 -6.61
C GLU A 217 -3.92 -10.29 -6.60
N TYR A 218 -4.35 -10.81 -5.45
CA TYR A 218 -5.07 -12.11 -5.40
C TYR A 218 -6.39 -12.03 -6.16
N PHE A 219 -7.24 -11.04 -5.82
CA PHE A 219 -8.53 -10.84 -6.50
C PHE A 219 -8.37 -10.48 -7.97
N LEU A 220 -7.37 -9.65 -8.31
CA LEU A 220 -7.03 -9.33 -9.69
C LEU A 220 -6.61 -10.57 -10.49
N PHE A 221 -5.75 -11.43 -9.95
CA PHE A 221 -5.30 -12.63 -10.65
C PHE A 221 -6.42 -13.67 -10.75
N ASP A 222 -7.28 -13.78 -9.75
CA ASP A 222 -8.41 -14.70 -9.80
C ASP A 222 -9.47 -14.29 -10.84
N ALA A 223 -9.80 -13.00 -10.94
CA ALA A 223 -10.61 -12.46 -12.03
C ALA A 223 -9.95 -12.67 -13.42
N LEU A 224 -8.63 -12.48 -13.55
CA LEU A 224 -7.89 -12.75 -14.79
C LEU A 224 -7.86 -14.25 -15.18
N LYS A 225 -7.89 -15.18 -14.20
CA LYS A 225 -8.02 -16.62 -14.44
C LYS A 225 -9.42 -16.98 -14.92
N LYS A 226 -10.45 -16.50 -14.23
CA LYS A 226 -11.87 -16.76 -14.52
C LYS A 226 -12.33 -16.31 -15.92
N LEU A 227 -11.54 -15.45 -16.59
CA LEU A 227 -11.76 -15.00 -17.98
C LEU A 227 -10.77 -15.62 -19.00
N ASP A 228 -10.02 -16.66 -18.64
CA ASP A 228 -8.96 -17.28 -19.47
C ASP A 228 -7.88 -16.31 -19.99
N PHE A 229 -7.67 -15.18 -19.31
CA PHE A 229 -6.62 -14.22 -19.67
C PHE A 229 -5.24 -14.67 -19.16
N ILE A 230 -5.19 -15.45 -18.07
CA ILE A 230 -3.99 -16.13 -17.55
C ILE A 230 -4.36 -17.54 -17.06
N SER A 231 -3.42 -18.49 -17.10
CA SER A 231 -3.61 -19.79 -16.46
C SER A 231 -3.27 -19.76 -14.96
N GLU A 232 -3.69 -20.79 -14.22
CA GLU A 232 -3.35 -21.00 -12.81
C GLU A 232 -1.83 -21.04 -12.55
N GLU A 233 -1.03 -21.66 -13.44
CA GLU A 233 0.44 -21.60 -13.36
C GLU A 233 0.97 -20.17 -13.56
N GLN A 234 0.35 -19.41 -14.47
CA GLN A 234 0.74 -18.02 -14.70
C GLN A 234 0.44 -17.14 -13.48
N ALA A 235 -0.71 -17.33 -12.82
CA ALA A 235 -1.08 -16.63 -11.58
C ALA A 235 -0.08 -16.91 -10.44
N ARG A 236 0.33 -18.17 -10.26
CA ARG A 236 1.36 -18.59 -9.29
C ARG A 236 2.76 -18.01 -9.62
N LYS A 237 2.99 -17.60 -10.87
CA LYS A 237 4.29 -17.08 -11.36
C LYS A 237 4.11 -15.79 -12.17
N PRO A 238 3.85 -14.62 -11.55
CA PRO A 238 3.44 -13.40 -12.27
C PRO A 238 4.47 -12.84 -13.27
N SER A 239 5.74 -13.23 -13.15
CA SER A 239 6.80 -12.93 -14.13
C SER A 239 6.63 -13.64 -15.48
N SER A 240 5.81 -14.69 -15.55
CA SER A 240 5.43 -15.40 -16.78
C SER A 240 4.59 -14.51 -17.72
N PHE A 241 3.56 -13.85 -17.17
CA PHE A 241 2.67 -12.91 -17.87
C PHE A 241 3.10 -11.43 -17.72
N LYS A 242 4.36 -11.21 -17.33
CA LYS A 242 5.02 -9.90 -17.23
C LYS A 242 4.25 -8.90 -16.36
N PHE A 243 3.65 -9.37 -15.27
CA PHE A 243 2.96 -8.52 -14.31
C PHE A 243 3.95 -7.65 -13.51
N GLN A 244 3.67 -6.36 -13.40
CA GLN A 244 4.32 -5.40 -12.49
C GLN A 244 3.28 -4.37 -11.99
N ARG A 245 3.63 -3.68 -10.91
CA ARG A 245 2.82 -2.63 -10.24
C ARG A 245 3.67 -1.37 -10.03
N ALA A 246 3.09 -0.18 -10.23
CA ALA A 246 3.82 1.09 -10.13
C ALA A 246 4.17 1.47 -8.69
N ALA A 247 3.31 1.07 -7.75
CA ALA A 247 3.50 1.16 -6.32
C ALA A 247 3.12 -0.15 -5.63
N ARG A 248 3.79 -0.49 -4.53
CA ARG A 248 3.35 -1.52 -3.58
C ARG A 248 2.79 -0.77 -2.37
N THR A 249 1.48 -0.87 -2.13
CA THR A 249 0.83 -0.32 -0.94
C THR A 249 0.87 -1.34 0.21
N ASP A 250 0.93 -0.84 1.44
CA ASP A 250 0.98 -1.63 2.68
C ASP A 250 -0.44 -2.07 3.16
N LYS A 251 -0.55 -2.86 4.24
CA LYS A 251 -1.82 -3.26 4.88
C LYS A 251 -2.71 -2.03 5.13
N GLY A 252 -3.96 -2.07 4.67
CA GLY A 252 -4.94 -0.97 4.81
C GLY A 252 -4.83 0.19 3.81
N VAL A 253 -3.75 0.30 3.03
CA VAL A 253 -3.46 1.52 2.22
C VAL A 253 -4.20 1.50 0.87
N SER A 254 -5.04 2.52 0.65
CA SER A 254 -5.91 2.68 -0.53
C SER A 254 -5.18 3.24 -1.77
N ALA A 255 -5.83 3.21 -2.94
CA ALA A 255 -5.31 3.83 -4.16
C ALA A 255 -6.43 4.37 -5.08
N ALA A 256 -6.29 5.60 -5.55
CA ALA A 256 -7.18 6.20 -6.54
C ALA A 256 -6.80 5.79 -7.98
N ARG A 257 -5.50 5.76 -8.33
CA ARG A 257 -5.00 5.46 -9.69
C ARG A 257 -3.77 4.54 -9.71
N GLN A 258 -3.81 3.38 -9.06
CA GLN A 258 -2.73 2.38 -9.18
C GLN A 258 -2.57 1.94 -10.64
N VAL A 259 -1.32 1.82 -11.12
CA VAL A 259 -1.04 1.36 -12.50
C VAL A 259 -0.24 0.05 -12.49
N CYS A 260 -0.87 -1.00 -12.99
CA CYS A 260 -0.23 -2.28 -13.26
C CYS A 260 0.15 -2.40 -14.73
N SER A 261 1.21 -3.14 -15.06
CA SER A 261 1.48 -3.54 -16.45
C SER A 261 1.47 -5.05 -16.58
N VAL A 262 0.87 -5.57 -17.66
CA VAL A 262 0.51 -6.98 -17.78
C VAL A 262 0.50 -7.44 -19.25
N GLN A 263 0.84 -8.70 -19.54
CA GLN A 263 0.81 -9.26 -20.90
C GLN A 263 -0.30 -10.32 -21.04
N LEU A 264 -1.37 -9.98 -21.77
CA LEU A 264 -2.61 -10.77 -21.85
C LEU A 264 -2.94 -11.17 -23.31
N PRO A 265 -3.67 -12.28 -23.53
CA PRO A 265 -4.19 -12.71 -24.85
C PRO A 265 -5.39 -11.87 -25.35
N LEU A 266 -5.56 -10.67 -24.81
CA LEU A 266 -6.64 -9.73 -25.10
C LEU A 266 -6.35 -8.95 -26.39
N LYS A 267 -7.38 -8.65 -27.19
CA LYS A 267 -7.28 -7.73 -28.33
C LYS A 267 -7.52 -6.28 -27.89
N GLU A 268 -7.09 -5.32 -28.71
CA GLU A 268 -7.24 -3.88 -28.40
C GLU A 268 -8.67 -3.36 -28.65
N ASP A 269 -9.43 -4.02 -29.51
CA ASP A 269 -10.87 -3.80 -29.78
C ASP A 269 -11.80 -4.32 -28.68
N ALA A 270 -11.28 -5.08 -27.69
CA ALA A 270 -12.07 -5.79 -26.69
C ALA A 270 -11.78 -5.32 -25.24
N THR A 271 -11.25 -4.11 -25.07
CA THR A 271 -10.83 -3.61 -23.74
C THR A 271 -11.99 -3.32 -22.81
N ASP A 272 -13.13 -2.90 -23.34
CA ASP A 272 -14.22 -2.33 -22.53
C ASP A 272 -15.16 -3.43 -22.03
N GLU A 273 -15.36 -4.47 -22.84
CA GLU A 273 -15.93 -5.75 -22.43
C GLU A 273 -15.04 -6.43 -21.40
N ALA A 274 -13.71 -6.35 -21.55
CA ALA A 274 -12.77 -6.91 -20.57
C ALA A 274 -12.79 -6.14 -19.24
N ILE A 275 -12.86 -4.80 -19.25
CA ILE A 275 -13.06 -3.97 -18.04
C ILE A 275 -14.36 -4.37 -17.35
N SER A 276 -15.45 -4.47 -18.09
CA SER A 276 -16.78 -4.83 -17.57
C SER A 276 -16.78 -6.23 -16.97
N SER A 277 -16.23 -7.21 -17.68
CA SER A 277 -16.14 -8.60 -17.24
C SER A 277 -15.25 -8.77 -16.01
N LEU A 278 -14.15 -8.02 -15.90
CA LEU A 278 -13.29 -8.02 -14.72
C LEU A 278 -14.00 -7.38 -13.52
N ASN A 279 -14.66 -6.24 -13.70
CA ASN A 279 -15.38 -5.55 -12.62
C ASN A 279 -16.56 -6.38 -12.07
N ASN A 280 -17.21 -7.19 -12.91
CA ASN A 280 -18.24 -8.14 -12.48
C ASN A 280 -17.71 -9.32 -11.64
N LEU A 281 -16.38 -9.56 -11.64
CA LEU A 281 -15.72 -10.63 -10.88
C LEU A 281 -14.90 -10.09 -9.69
N LEU A 282 -14.78 -8.77 -9.55
CA LEU A 282 -14.02 -8.10 -8.50
C LEU A 282 -14.94 -7.60 -7.38
N PRO A 283 -14.53 -7.72 -6.09
CA PRO A 283 -15.22 -7.09 -4.97
C PRO A 283 -15.46 -5.60 -5.22
N GLU A 284 -16.50 -5.01 -4.61
CA GLU A 284 -16.84 -3.59 -4.84
C GLU A 284 -15.70 -2.63 -4.50
N ASP A 285 -14.87 -3.02 -3.54
CA ASP A 285 -13.64 -2.34 -3.12
C ASP A 285 -12.55 -2.26 -4.19
N ILE A 286 -12.64 -2.98 -5.31
CA ILE A 286 -11.64 -3.02 -6.37
C ILE A 286 -12.30 -2.76 -7.73
N ARG A 287 -11.81 -1.76 -8.47
CA ARG A 287 -12.31 -1.41 -9.79
C ARG A 287 -11.18 -1.22 -10.80
N ILE A 288 -11.28 -1.90 -11.94
CA ILE A 288 -10.53 -1.58 -13.15
C ILE A 288 -11.21 -0.36 -13.79
N MET A 289 -10.49 0.75 -13.84
CA MET A 289 -10.98 2.01 -14.43
C MET A 289 -10.67 2.10 -15.92
N ALA A 290 -9.53 1.57 -16.36
CA ALA A 290 -9.13 1.53 -17.77
C ALA A 290 -8.10 0.42 -18.06
N ILE A 291 -8.06 -0.02 -19.33
CA ILE A 291 -7.05 -0.90 -19.90
C ILE A 291 -6.51 -0.22 -21.17
N GLN A 292 -5.23 0.17 -21.19
CA GLN A 292 -4.61 0.80 -22.35
C GLN A 292 -3.47 -0.08 -22.90
N ARG A 293 -3.42 -0.27 -24.23
CA ARG A 293 -2.30 -0.94 -24.90
C ARG A 293 -1.02 -0.09 -24.82
N THR A 294 0.12 -0.73 -24.58
CA THR A 294 1.43 -0.08 -24.37
C THR A 294 2.52 -0.67 -25.26
N THR A 295 3.73 -0.09 -25.22
CA THR A 295 4.91 -0.69 -25.87
C THR A 295 5.14 -2.11 -25.33
N ARG A 296 5.71 -3.00 -26.16
CA ARG A 296 6.11 -4.36 -25.72
C ARG A 296 7.07 -4.37 -24.52
N GLY A 297 7.82 -3.30 -24.32
CA GLY A 297 8.79 -3.12 -23.23
C GLY A 297 8.28 -2.35 -22.00
N PHE A 298 6.99 -2.02 -21.93
CA PHE A 298 6.43 -1.31 -20.79
C PHE A 298 6.48 -2.14 -19.50
N ASP A 299 6.74 -1.47 -18.38
CA ASP A 299 6.99 -2.03 -17.05
C ASP A 299 6.60 -0.94 -16.07
N SER A 300 5.42 -1.04 -15.44
CA SER A 300 4.86 0.10 -14.69
C SER A 300 5.66 0.46 -13.45
N LYS A 301 6.55 -0.42 -12.97
CA LYS A 301 7.49 -0.09 -11.89
C LYS A 301 8.65 0.78 -12.40
N LYS A 302 9.25 0.40 -13.54
CA LYS A 302 10.47 1.03 -14.09
C LYS A 302 10.23 2.31 -14.87
N TRP A 303 9.09 2.42 -15.56
CA TRP A 303 8.71 3.59 -16.36
C TRP A 303 7.92 4.64 -15.58
N CYS A 304 7.66 4.40 -14.29
CA CYS A 304 6.97 5.36 -13.43
C CYS A 304 7.99 6.30 -12.78
N ASP A 305 7.89 7.59 -13.11
CA ASP A 305 8.89 8.62 -12.81
C ASP A 305 8.74 9.19 -11.40
N SER A 306 7.50 9.35 -10.96
CA SER A 306 7.14 9.83 -9.62
C SER A 306 5.77 9.28 -9.22
N ARG A 307 5.50 9.30 -7.92
CA ARG A 307 4.18 8.97 -7.35
C ARG A 307 3.72 10.15 -6.49
N LEU A 308 2.47 10.55 -6.67
CA LEU A 308 1.74 11.39 -5.73
C LEU A 308 1.03 10.46 -4.74
N TYR A 309 1.20 10.72 -3.44
CA TYR A 309 0.40 10.16 -2.37
C TYR A 309 -0.28 11.30 -1.61
N SER A 310 -1.42 11.01 -1.03
CA SER A 310 -2.11 11.89 -0.08
C SER A 310 -2.24 11.18 1.26
N TYR A 311 -2.23 11.97 2.33
CA TYR A 311 -2.53 11.53 3.68
C TYR A 311 -3.66 12.39 4.25
N VAL A 312 -4.82 11.79 4.45
CA VAL A 312 -6.01 12.44 5.05
C VAL A 312 -6.02 12.20 6.56
N LEU A 313 -6.19 13.27 7.34
CA LEU A 313 -6.23 13.23 8.80
C LEU A 313 -7.04 14.39 9.39
N PRO A 314 -7.62 14.26 10.60
CA PRO A 314 -8.30 15.36 11.26
C PRO A 314 -7.40 16.57 11.52
N ALA A 315 -7.97 17.77 11.47
CA ALA A 315 -7.27 19.01 11.80
C ALA A 315 -6.74 19.01 13.24
N PHE A 316 -7.47 18.40 14.19
CA PHE A 316 -7.08 18.31 15.60
C PHE A 316 -5.77 17.54 15.83
N CYS A 317 -5.28 16.77 14.84
CA CYS A 317 -3.93 16.21 14.86
C CYS A 317 -2.85 17.28 15.07
N PHE A 318 -3.10 18.52 14.66
CA PHE A 318 -2.16 19.64 14.78
C PHE A 318 -2.50 20.62 15.92
N ALA A 319 -3.48 20.32 16.77
CA ALA A 319 -3.77 21.11 17.98
C ALA A 319 -2.55 21.14 18.93
N PRO A 320 -2.20 22.29 19.56
CA PRO A 320 -1.09 22.38 20.50
C PRO A 320 -1.19 21.36 21.65
N MET A 321 -0.07 20.83 22.14
CA MET A 321 -0.06 19.83 23.23
C MET A 321 -0.58 20.41 24.56
N GLN A 322 -0.36 21.70 24.81
CA GLN A 322 -0.66 22.38 26.07
C GLN A 322 -2.11 22.88 26.17
N GLU A 323 -2.87 22.83 25.08
CA GLU A 323 -4.23 23.35 24.99
C GLU A 323 -5.25 22.21 25.03
N ALA A 324 -6.27 22.34 25.88
CA ALA A 324 -7.43 21.44 25.83
C ALA A 324 -8.28 21.80 24.61
N TYR A 325 -8.37 20.87 23.65
CA TYR A 325 -9.15 21.04 22.42
C TYR A 325 -10.36 20.09 22.39
N ASP A 326 -11.47 20.58 21.84
CA ASP A 326 -12.60 19.77 21.43
C ASP A 326 -12.28 19.19 20.05
N ALA A 327 -12.20 17.86 19.91
CA ALA A 327 -11.83 17.21 18.65
C ALA A 327 -12.86 17.41 17.52
N GLU A 328 -14.13 17.66 17.84
CA GLU A 328 -15.18 17.86 16.84
C GLU A 328 -15.27 19.35 16.44
N ASN A 329 -15.12 20.27 17.40
CA ASN A 329 -15.19 21.71 17.15
C ASN A 329 -13.84 22.39 16.85
N TYR A 330 -12.69 21.72 17.00
CA TYR A 330 -11.39 22.28 16.63
C TYR A 330 -11.33 22.68 15.15
N ARG A 331 -10.75 23.85 14.88
CA ARG A 331 -10.48 24.34 13.52
C ARG A 331 -9.03 24.83 13.43
N LEU A 332 -8.36 24.48 12.34
CA LEU A 332 -7.00 24.89 12.06
C LEU A 332 -6.97 26.35 11.60
N SER A 333 -6.18 27.20 12.25
CA SER A 333 -5.93 28.57 11.78
C SER A 333 -5.13 28.57 10.46
N ASP A 334 -5.20 29.66 9.70
CA ASP A 334 -4.35 29.81 8.51
C ASP A 334 -2.87 29.93 8.88
N GLU A 335 -2.55 30.40 10.08
CA GLU A 335 -1.22 30.47 10.66
C GLU A 335 -0.66 29.06 10.90
N SER A 336 -1.43 28.18 11.54
CA SER A 336 -1.07 26.78 11.70
C SER A 336 -1.01 26.04 10.36
N LEU A 337 -1.84 26.38 9.37
CA LEU A 337 -1.75 25.81 8.03
C LEU A 337 -0.48 26.25 7.27
N LYS A 338 -0.06 27.52 7.40
CA LYS A 338 1.22 28.03 6.90
C LYS A 338 2.39 27.30 7.57
N GLU A 339 2.30 27.11 8.88
CA GLU A 339 3.33 26.43 9.67
C GLU A 339 3.50 24.95 9.30
N ILE A 340 2.39 24.19 9.15
CA ILE A 340 2.45 22.82 8.63
C ILE A 340 3.13 22.80 7.25
N ASN A 341 2.74 23.70 6.35
CA ASN A 341 3.36 23.79 5.03
C ASN A 341 4.86 24.15 5.09
N ARG A 342 5.30 24.98 6.04
CA ARG A 342 6.72 25.27 6.31
C ARG A 342 7.47 24.03 6.79
N VAL A 343 6.96 23.33 7.81
CA VAL A 343 7.58 22.11 8.35
C VAL A 343 7.69 21.02 7.28
N LEU A 344 6.71 20.91 6.39
CA LEU A 344 6.76 19.97 5.26
C LEU A 344 7.91 20.25 4.26
N GLN A 345 8.33 21.51 4.08
CA GLN A 345 9.41 21.84 3.13
C GLN A 345 10.77 21.23 3.51
N TYR A 346 11.00 20.87 4.79
CA TYR A 346 12.19 20.13 5.21
C TYR A 346 12.36 18.77 4.51
N TYR A 347 11.28 18.22 3.94
CA TYR A 347 11.34 16.97 3.17
C TYR A 347 11.65 17.17 1.68
N VAL A 348 11.48 18.38 1.13
CA VAL A 348 11.66 18.65 -0.31
C VAL A 348 13.15 18.64 -0.66
N GLY A 349 13.50 18.06 -1.81
CA GLY A 349 14.88 17.82 -2.21
C GLY A 349 15.31 16.36 -2.02
N THR A 350 16.62 16.12 -2.12
CA THR A 350 17.23 14.78 -2.06
C THR A 350 17.89 14.57 -0.71
N HIS A 351 17.25 13.78 0.15
CA HIS A 351 17.69 13.56 1.54
C HIS A 351 17.92 12.08 1.83
N ASN A 352 18.63 11.78 2.92
CA ASN A 352 18.84 10.41 3.38
C ASN A 352 17.69 9.97 4.32
N PHE A 353 16.68 9.28 3.76
CA PHE A 353 15.48 8.89 4.51
C PHE A 353 15.67 7.63 5.38
N PHE A 354 16.90 7.28 5.77
CA PHE A 354 17.19 6.06 6.53
C PHE A 354 16.51 6.00 7.92
N ASN A 355 16.25 7.13 8.59
CA ASN A 355 15.47 7.23 9.84
C ASN A 355 13.94 7.10 9.61
N PHE A 356 13.48 7.30 8.38
CA PHE A 356 12.08 7.18 7.98
C PHE A 356 11.70 5.76 7.50
N THR A 357 12.62 4.80 7.58
CA THR A 357 12.40 3.38 7.23
C THR A 357 13.01 2.46 8.27
N SER A 358 12.45 1.27 8.40
CA SER A 358 13.06 0.17 9.17
C SER A 358 14.11 -0.56 8.31
N GLY A 359 15.02 -1.32 8.95
CA GLY A 359 15.88 -2.29 8.25
C GLY A 359 16.92 -1.73 7.27
N LYS A 360 17.46 -0.52 7.51
CA LYS A 360 18.53 0.08 6.69
C LYS A 360 19.66 0.70 7.52
N SER A 361 20.82 0.93 6.89
CA SER A 361 21.89 1.79 7.43
C SER A 361 21.82 3.23 6.89
N PHE A 362 22.58 4.15 7.50
CA PHE A 362 22.84 5.48 6.96
C PHE A 362 23.66 5.43 5.65
N THR A 363 24.62 4.52 5.58
CA THR A 363 25.57 4.38 4.46
C THR A 363 24.97 3.74 3.20
N GLU A 364 23.76 3.20 3.28
CA GLU A 364 23.05 2.72 2.10
C GLU A 364 22.59 3.88 1.20
N GLU A 365 23.22 4.01 0.03
CA GLU A 365 22.75 4.91 -1.03
C GLU A 365 21.26 4.67 -1.38
N SER A 366 20.81 3.42 -1.22
CA SER A 366 19.41 3.02 -1.42
C SER A 366 18.42 3.52 -0.35
N SER A 367 18.89 4.27 0.65
CA SER A 367 18.10 5.08 1.62
C SER A 367 17.80 6.49 1.12
N LYS A 368 18.58 7.04 0.17
CA LYS A 368 18.34 8.42 -0.33
C LYS A 368 17.10 8.49 -1.21
N ARG A 369 16.25 9.51 -1.04
CA ARG A 369 15.05 9.74 -1.86
C ARG A 369 14.90 11.20 -2.22
N TYR A 370 14.33 11.44 -3.40
CA TYR A 370 13.99 12.76 -3.90
C TYR A 370 12.48 13.02 -3.77
N ILE A 371 12.11 14.00 -2.95
CA ILE A 371 10.77 14.56 -2.87
C ILE A 371 10.74 15.81 -3.74
N MET A 372 9.79 15.83 -4.67
CA MET A 372 9.59 16.91 -5.65
C MET A 372 8.72 18.02 -5.07
N GLU A 373 7.70 17.65 -4.29
CA GLU A 373 6.68 18.56 -3.77
C GLU A 373 6.09 18.01 -2.47
N SER A 374 5.79 18.90 -1.52
CA SER A 374 5.02 18.58 -0.31
C SER A 374 4.12 19.75 0.05
N LYS A 375 2.86 19.47 0.39
CA LYS A 375 1.82 20.48 0.62
C LYS A 375 0.73 19.95 1.57
N CYS A 376 0.20 20.82 2.42
CA CYS A 376 -1.02 20.59 3.19
C CYS A 376 -2.12 21.55 2.75
N SER A 377 -3.36 21.05 2.64
CA SER A 377 -4.56 21.84 2.39
C SER A 377 -5.75 21.27 3.16
N ARG A 378 -6.77 22.10 3.41
CA ARG A 378 -8.05 21.64 3.96
C ARG A 378 -8.78 20.73 2.96
N LEU A 379 -9.45 19.70 3.46
CA LEU A 379 -10.36 18.89 2.66
C LEU A 379 -11.73 19.62 2.58
N PRO A 380 -12.30 19.90 1.40
CA PRO A 380 -13.56 20.63 1.30
C PRO A 380 -14.76 19.72 1.66
N PHE A 381 -15.20 19.73 2.92
CA PHE A 381 -16.34 18.91 3.35
C PHE A 381 -17.12 19.46 4.56
N ASN A 382 -18.43 19.24 4.58
CA ASN A 382 -19.36 19.81 5.56
C ASN A 382 -19.69 18.83 6.72
N LYS A 383 -18.65 18.25 7.34
CA LYS A 383 -18.79 17.39 8.55
C LYS A 383 -18.53 18.19 9.83
N ALA A 384 -18.79 17.57 10.98
CA ALA A 384 -18.50 18.17 12.29
C ALA A 384 -16.99 18.39 12.45
N THR A 385 -16.17 17.36 12.24
CA THR A 385 -14.70 17.45 12.29
C THR A 385 -14.13 18.03 11.00
N GLU A 386 -13.21 19.00 11.10
CA GLU A 386 -12.41 19.46 9.96
C GLU A 386 -11.32 18.41 9.62
N TYR A 387 -11.17 18.08 8.34
CA TYR A 387 -10.11 17.20 7.84
C TYR A 387 -9.13 17.97 6.94
N LEU A 388 -7.87 17.54 6.99
CA LEU A 388 -6.78 18.04 6.16
C LEU A 388 -6.30 16.93 5.22
N ILE A 389 -5.71 17.33 4.10
CA ILE A 389 -5.04 16.44 3.16
C ILE A 389 -3.61 16.92 2.92
N VAL A 390 -2.64 16.06 3.25
CA VAL A 390 -1.21 16.30 3.08
C VAL A 390 -0.70 15.47 1.90
N SER A 391 -0.33 16.14 0.81
CA SER A 391 0.14 15.51 -0.41
C SER A 391 1.66 15.52 -0.52
N PHE A 392 2.25 14.39 -0.94
CA PHE A 392 3.67 14.24 -1.25
C PHE A 392 3.86 13.70 -2.67
N ARG A 393 4.60 14.44 -3.50
CA ARG A 393 5.10 13.94 -4.79
C ARG A 393 6.57 13.58 -4.65
N GLY A 394 6.92 12.33 -4.89
CA GLY A 394 8.30 11.84 -4.80
C GLY A 394 8.64 10.88 -5.93
N GLN A 395 9.93 10.81 -6.30
CA GLN A 395 10.39 9.90 -7.35
C GLN A 395 10.08 8.44 -6.99
N SER A 396 10.41 8.07 -5.74
CA SER A 396 10.03 6.80 -5.11
C SER A 396 10.02 6.99 -3.58
N PHE A 397 9.46 6.01 -2.86
CA PHE A 397 9.38 6.02 -1.40
C PHE A 397 9.93 4.71 -0.82
N LEU A 398 10.35 4.74 0.44
CA LEU A 398 10.69 3.60 1.27
C LEU A 398 9.43 3.08 2.01
N ILE A 399 9.54 1.88 2.59
CA ILE A 399 8.50 1.31 3.46
C ILE A 399 8.29 2.25 4.66
N HIS A 400 7.03 2.51 5.01
CA HIS A 400 6.60 3.41 6.09
C HIS A 400 7.02 4.90 5.97
N GLN A 401 7.78 5.30 4.94
CA GLN A 401 8.40 6.64 4.84
C GLN A 401 7.41 7.79 5.05
N ILE A 402 6.30 7.79 4.30
CA ILE A 402 5.29 8.85 4.35
C ILE A 402 4.62 8.90 5.73
N ARG A 403 4.35 7.74 6.35
CA ARG A 403 3.73 7.66 7.68
C ARG A 403 4.68 8.16 8.78
N LYS A 404 6.00 7.97 8.64
CA LYS A 404 7.02 8.57 9.51
C LYS A 404 7.22 10.08 9.25
N MET A 405 7.10 10.54 7.99
CA MET A 405 7.12 11.98 7.64
C MET A 405 5.91 12.73 8.23
N ILE A 406 4.70 12.17 8.13
CA ILE A 406 3.51 12.73 8.79
C ILE A 406 3.67 12.75 10.32
N GLY A 407 4.11 11.65 10.92
CA GLY A 407 4.26 11.55 12.37
C GLY A 407 5.25 12.56 12.97
N LEU A 408 6.37 12.83 12.28
CA LEU A 408 7.32 13.87 12.68
C LEU A 408 6.76 15.28 12.47
N CYS A 409 6.12 15.55 11.33
CA CYS A 409 5.49 16.84 11.06
C CYS A 409 4.42 17.19 12.12
N VAL A 410 3.54 16.24 12.45
CA VAL A 410 2.58 16.36 13.56
C VAL A 410 3.31 16.59 14.89
N SER A 411 4.36 15.83 15.19
CA SER A 411 5.09 15.96 16.46
C SER A 411 5.73 17.33 16.65
N ILE A 412 6.25 17.95 15.58
CA ILE A 412 6.83 19.30 15.62
C ILE A 412 5.74 20.34 15.84
N VAL A 413 4.69 20.33 15.01
CA VAL A 413 3.63 21.35 15.04
C VAL A 413 2.79 21.29 16.32
N ARG A 414 2.61 20.11 16.94
CA ARG A 414 2.01 19.97 18.28
C ARG A 414 2.90 20.45 19.43
N GLY A 415 4.19 20.67 19.19
CA GLY A 415 5.18 21.01 20.22
C GLY A 415 5.73 19.82 21.02
N HIS A 416 5.68 18.59 20.49
CA HIS A 416 6.32 17.43 21.12
C HIS A 416 7.84 17.37 20.89
N CYS A 417 8.35 17.94 19.80
CA CYS A 417 9.78 18.02 19.50
C CYS A 417 10.13 19.29 18.69
N THR A 418 11.39 19.73 18.74
CA THR A 418 11.84 20.99 18.12
C THR A 418 12.31 20.79 16.67
N GLU A 419 12.54 21.90 15.96
CA GLU A 419 13.19 21.85 14.64
C GLU A 419 14.61 21.27 14.66
N ASP A 420 15.32 21.29 15.80
CA ASP A 420 16.60 20.59 15.91
C ASP A 420 16.46 19.07 15.84
N TYR A 421 15.28 18.54 16.21
CA TYR A 421 14.91 17.15 15.93
C TYR A 421 14.68 16.91 14.43
N MET A 422 14.13 17.89 13.70
CA MET A 422 14.06 17.83 12.22
C MET A 422 15.45 17.93 11.57
N ARG A 423 16.43 18.53 12.24
CA ARG A 423 17.82 18.58 11.76
C ARG A 423 18.55 17.26 12.02
N SER A 424 18.34 16.64 13.19
CA SER A 424 19.05 15.40 13.58
C SER A 424 18.62 14.16 12.80
N VAL A 425 17.39 14.06 12.31
CA VAL A 425 16.94 12.89 11.52
C VAL A 425 17.72 12.64 10.22
N TRP A 426 18.46 13.64 9.73
CA TRP A 426 19.30 13.56 8.53
C TRP A 426 20.77 13.21 8.80
N LEU A 427 21.18 13.19 10.07
CA LEU A 427 22.54 12.85 10.51
C LEU A 427 22.71 11.31 10.60
N PRO A 428 23.94 10.78 10.78
CA PRO A 428 24.18 9.34 10.88
C PRO A 428 23.49 8.63 12.05
N GLU A 429 23.13 9.38 13.09
CA GLU A 429 22.56 8.87 14.33
C GLU A 429 21.15 8.28 14.12
N ARG A 430 20.87 7.18 14.83
CA ARG A 430 19.57 6.51 14.79
C ARG A 430 18.55 7.28 15.62
N VAL A 431 17.67 8.01 14.95
CA VAL A 431 16.63 8.84 15.57
C VAL A 431 15.26 8.14 15.42
N ARG A 432 14.54 7.99 16.53
CA ARG A 432 13.26 7.27 16.59
C ARG A 432 12.11 8.18 16.13
N ILE A 433 11.65 7.99 14.90
CA ILE A 433 10.55 8.76 14.30
C ILE A 433 9.19 8.07 14.50
N PRO A 434 8.15 8.77 15.00
CA PRO A 434 6.83 8.17 15.19
C PRO A 434 6.14 7.92 13.85
N MET A 435 5.39 6.83 13.77
CA MET A 435 4.67 6.40 12.55
C MET A 435 3.18 6.69 12.71
N ALA A 436 2.60 7.44 11.76
CA ALA A 436 1.16 7.70 11.69
C ALA A 436 0.33 6.43 11.35
N PRO A 437 -0.99 6.40 11.62
CA PRO A 437 -1.88 5.31 11.19
C PRO A 437 -1.78 4.98 9.69
N ALA A 438 -2.16 3.77 9.30
CA ALA A 438 -2.21 3.40 7.88
C ALA A 438 -3.42 4.02 7.15
N LEU A 439 -4.55 4.16 7.86
CA LEU A 439 -5.86 4.58 7.35
C LEU A 439 -5.80 5.78 6.40
N GLY A 440 -5.20 6.89 6.85
CA GLY A 440 -5.17 8.14 6.08
C GLY A 440 -4.40 8.08 4.75
N LEU A 441 -3.55 7.08 4.52
CA LEU A 441 -2.67 7.03 3.35
C LEU A 441 -3.38 6.46 2.11
N LEU A 442 -3.37 7.23 1.02
CA LEU A 442 -3.76 6.76 -0.32
C LEU A 442 -2.72 7.11 -1.39
N LEU A 443 -2.55 6.21 -2.36
CA LEU A 443 -1.85 6.51 -3.62
C LEU A 443 -2.79 7.32 -4.53
N GLU A 444 -2.40 8.54 -4.85
CA GLU A 444 -3.16 9.40 -5.77
C GLU A 444 -2.90 9.03 -7.22
N GLU A 445 -1.65 9.17 -7.69
CA GLU A 445 -1.30 8.96 -9.10
C GLU A 445 0.20 8.63 -9.30
N PRO A 446 0.54 7.53 -9.99
CA PRO A 446 1.87 7.25 -10.53
C PRO A 446 2.02 7.88 -11.92
N PHE A 447 3.03 8.74 -12.10
CA PHE A 447 3.29 9.46 -13.35
C PHE A 447 4.20 8.67 -14.30
N PHE A 448 4.00 8.88 -15.61
CA PHE A 448 4.69 8.22 -16.72
C PHE A 448 5.11 9.23 -17.81
N THR A 449 5.45 10.45 -17.41
CA THR A 449 5.78 11.58 -18.30
C THR A 449 6.94 11.23 -19.23
N TYR A 450 8.05 10.71 -18.70
CA TYR A 450 9.22 10.36 -19.50
C TYR A 450 8.97 9.17 -20.45
N TYR A 451 8.10 8.24 -20.05
CA TYR A 451 7.65 7.17 -20.94
C TYR A 451 6.84 7.73 -22.12
N ASN A 452 5.95 8.70 -21.87
CA ASN A 452 5.15 9.33 -22.91
C ASN A 452 6.05 10.11 -23.89
N GLU A 453 6.88 11.02 -23.40
CA GLU A 453 7.86 11.79 -24.20
C GLU A 453 8.74 10.88 -25.07
N ARG A 454 9.24 9.77 -24.50
CA ARG A 454 10.17 8.88 -25.20
C ARG A 454 9.52 8.05 -26.33
N PHE A 455 8.22 7.78 -26.26
CA PHE A 455 7.54 6.89 -27.20
C PHE A 455 6.45 7.56 -28.06
N GLU A 456 6.15 8.85 -27.84
CA GLU A 456 5.17 9.67 -28.54
C GLU A 456 5.14 9.44 -30.07
N ALA A 457 6.31 9.51 -30.73
CA ALA A 457 6.44 9.33 -32.18
C ALA A 457 6.12 7.90 -32.70
N THR A 458 5.73 6.96 -31.83
CA THR A 458 5.51 5.54 -32.16
C THR A 458 4.31 4.88 -31.47
N HIS A 459 3.85 5.42 -30.33
CA HIS A 459 2.79 4.85 -29.51
C HIS A 459 1.94 5.98 -28.90
N LYS A 460 0.64 5.75 -28.73
CA LYS A 460 -0.24 6.67 -27.98
C LYS A 460 0.31 6.88 -26.55
N PRO A 461 0.39 8.12 -26.04
CA PRO A 461 0.74 8.40 -24.65
C PRO A 461 -0.14 7.62 -23.67
N LEU A 462 0.44 7.13 -22.58
CA LEU A 462 -0.29 6.54 -21.45
C LEU A 462 -0.99 7.67 -20.68
N CYS A 463 -2.31 7.71 -20.75
CA CYS A 463 -3.14 8.83 -20.29
C CYS A 463 -4.49 8.30 -19.79
N TRP A 464 -5.01 8.91 -18.72
CA TRP A 464 -6.20 8.45 -18.01
C TRP A 464 -7.34 9.47 -18.01
N ASP A 465 -7.24 10.55 -18.78
CA ASP A 465 -8.12 11.72 -18.62
C ASP A 465 -9.58 11.43 -18.99
N SER A 466 -9.85 10.46 -19.88
CA SER A 466 -11.19 9.94 -20.19
C SER A 466 -11.89 9.24 -19.02
N VAL A 467 -11.13 8.81 -18.00
CA VAL A 467 -11.65 8.15 -16.79
C VAL A 467 -11.29 8.88 -15.51
N ARG A 468 -10.55 10.00 -15.58
CA ARG A 468 -10.09 10.79 -14.43
C ARG A 468 -11.25 11.14 -13.49
N ALA A 469 -12.35 11.67 -14.02
CA ALA A 469 -13.56 11.97 -13.26
C ALA A 469 -14.17 10.74 -12.54
N LYS A 470 -14.09 9.53 -13.12
CA LYS A 470 -14.54 8.29 -12.45
C LYS A 470 -13.59 7.88 -11.32
N CYS A 471 -12.28 8.03 -11.52
CA CYS A 471 -11.27 7.79 -10.48
C CYS A 471 -11.41 8.79 -9.32
N ASP A 472 -11.66 10.07 -9.62
CA ASP A 472 -11.86 11.12 -8.63
C ASP A 472 -13.20 10.94 -7.88
N GLN A 473 -14.28 10.54 -8.57
CA GLN A 473 -15.53 10.13 -7.93
C GLN A 473 -15.32 8.95 -6.97
N PHE A 474 -14.64 7.89 -7.39
CA PHE A 474 -14.34 6.73 -6.53
C PHE A 474 -13.48 7.12 -5.33
N ARG A 475 -12.49 8.01 -5.54
CA ARG A 475 -11.62 8.54 -4.50
C ARG A 475 -12.41 9.29 -3.42
N GLU A 476 -13.32 10.19 -3.79
CA GLU A 476 -14.16 10.88 -2.80
C GLU A 476 -15.18 9.92 -2.14
N GLN A 477 -15.93 9.17 -2.95
CA GLN A 477 -17.10 8.40 -2.48
C GLN A 477 -16.77 7.06 -1.80
N HIS A 478 -15.60 6.46 -2.03
CA HIS A 478 -15.24 5.14 -1.49
C HIS A 478 -13.90 5.08 -0.75
N ILE A 479 -13.00 6.06 -0.94
CA ILE A 479 -11.72 6.11 -0.21
C ILE A 479 -11.76 7.17 0.88
N ILE A 480 -12.07 8.43 0.55
CA ILE A 480 -12.05 9.54 1.52
C ILE A 480 -13.24 9.46 2.48
N ALA A 481 -14.44 9.11 1.99
CA ALA A 481 -15.58 8.80 2.84
C ALA A 481 -15.27 7.67 3.85
N ASP A 482 -14.68 6.55 3.40
CA ASP A 482 -14.32 5.42 4.27
C ASP A 482 -13.26 5.79 5.32
N ILE A 483 -12.28 6.63 4.96
CA ILE A 483 -11.27 7.15 5.91
C ILE A 483 -11.94 7.98 7.01
N ILE A 484 -12.84 8.89 6.64
CA ILE A 484 -13.56 9.77 7.58
C ILE A 484 -14.51 8.95 8.46
N GLU A 485 -15.35 8.10 7.88
CA GLU A 485 -16.31 7.27 8.62
C GLU A 485 -15.62 6.25 9.53
N THR A 486 -14.47 5.72 9.11
CA THR A 486 -13.64 4.85 9.94
C THR A 486 -13.10 5.61 11.14
N ASP A 487 -12.53 6.80 10.96
CA ASP A 487 -11.97 7.55 12.10
C ASP A 487 -13.05 8.14 13.02
N GLU A 488 -14.17 8.63 12.47
CA GLU A 488 -15.33 9.07 13.27
C GLU A 488 -15.85 7.95 14.20
N LYS A 489 -15.80 6.69 13.75
CA LYS A 489 -16.29 5.51 14.47
C LYS A 489 -15.23 4.85 15.37
N GLU A 490 -14.02 4.68 14.88
CA GLU A 490 -12.94 3.88 15.48
C GLU A 490 -11.90 4.77 16.21
N LYS A 491 -11.98 6.11 16.05
CA LYS A 491 -11.17 7.13 16.75
C LYS A 491 -9.66 6.83 16.71
N MET A 492 -9.18 6.43 15.53
CA MET A 492 -7.81 5.96 15.32
C MET A 492 -6.78 7.08 15.49
N PHE A 493 -7.07 8.29 15.02
CA PHE A 493 -6.16 9.42 15.21
C PHE A 493 -6.11 9.89 16.66
N ASP A 494 -7.26 9.91 17.34
CA ASP A 494 -7.40 10.15 18.79
C ASP A 494 -6.49 9.26 19.64
N GLU A 495 -6.57 7.92 19.49
CA GLU A 495 -5.72 6.99 20.24
C GLU A 495 -4.24 7.08 19.83
N TRP A 496 -3.95 7.34 18.56
CA TRP A 496 -2.58 7.59 18.11
C TRP A 496 -1.97 8.84 18.76
N LEU A 497 -2.73 9.93 18.92
CA LEU A 497 -2.27 11.13 19.62
C LEU A 497 -2.03 10.87 21.12
N ARG A 498 -2.87 10.06 21.78
CA ARG A 498 -2.61 9.59 23.15
C ARG A 498 -1.31 8.78 23.21
N TYR A 499 -1.10 7.84 22.28
CA TYR A 499 0.15 7.10 22.16
C TYR A 499 1.37 8.02 21.99
N LEU A 500 1.29 9.07 21.15
CA LEU A 500 2.38 10.05 21.01
C LEU A 500 2.72 10.73 22.33
N GLY A 501 1.73 11.32 23.00
CA GLY A 501 1.91 12.12 24.22
C GLY A 501 2.19 11.31 25.49
N GLU A 502 1.71 10.07 25.58
CA GLU A 502 1.83 9.25 26.80
C GLU A 502 2.95 8.21 26.74
N LYS A 503 3.19 7.60 25.57
CA LYS A 503 4.07 6.42 25.44
C LYS A 503 5.28 6.68 24.55
N PHE A 504 5.11 7.45 23.47
CA PHE A 504 6.21 7.76 22.56
C PHE A 504 7.16 8.78 23.18
N TRP A 505 6.73 10.03 23.34
CA TRP A 505 7.64 11.12 23.73
C TRP A 505 8.04 11.14 25.22
N LYS A 506 7.34 10.41 26.09
CA LYS A 506 7.68 10.28 27.53
C LYS A 506 8.67 9.17 27.89
N LYS A 507 9.05 8.29 26.95
CA LYS A 507 10.07 7.26 27.20
C LYS A 507 11.48 7.88 27.18
N GLU A 508 12.02 8.21 28.35
CA GLU A 508 13.45 8.36 28.55
C GLU A 508 14.11 6.98 28.72
N GLY A 509 15.18 6.72 27.97
CA GLY A 509 16.02 5.52 28.12
C GLY A 509 15.41 4.21 27.57
N GLY A 510 16.32 3.30 27.18
CA GLY A 510 15.99 2.00 26.58
C GLY A 510 16.00 2.03 25.05
N ASP A 511 16.45 0.92 24.47
CA ASP A 511 16.74 0.80 23.04
C ASP A 511 15.53 1.02 22.12
N ALA A 512 15.83 1.34 20.86
CA ALA A 512 14.85 1.62 19.81
C ALA A 512 14.17 0.35 19.26
N GLU A 513 13.58 -0.47 20.14
CA GLU A 513 12.63 -1.50 19.73
C GLU A 513 11.42 -0.86 19.03
N GLU A 514 11.07 -1.36 17.85
CA GLU A 514 9.91 -0.87 17.10
C GLU A 514 8.62 -1.37 17.77
N VAL A 515 8.12 -0.60 18.74
CA VAL A 515 6.73 -0.66 19.17
C VAL A 515 5.87 -0.29 17.96
N GLU A 516 5.34 -1.31 17.28
CA GLU A 516 4.22 -1.11 16.36
C GLU A 516 3.10 -0.38 17.09
N SER A 517 2.46 0.58 16.41
CA SER A 517 1.36 1.35 17.00
C SER A 517 0.28 0.36 17.46
N PRO A 518 -0.15 0.37 18.75
CA PRO A 518 -1.04 -0.67 19.32
C PRO A 518 -2.46 -0.70 18.72
N LEU A 519 -2.72 0.16 17.74
CA LEU A 519 -3.91 0.24 16.90
C LEU A 519 -3.93 -0.76 15.73
N THR A 520 -2.97 -1.69 15.64
CA THR A 520 -3.12 -2.88 14.78
C THR A 520 -4.02 -3.89 15.48
N ALA A 521 -5.11 -4.31 14.82
CA ALA A 521 -6.13 -5.21 15.38
C ALA A 521 -5.68 -6.69 15.49
N ASP A 522 -4.38 -6.93 15.75
CA ASP A 522 -3.72 -8.23 15.61
C ASP A 522 -3.62 -9.01 16.95
N GLU A 523 -4.13 -8.48 18.08
CA GLU A 523 -4.28 -9.25 19.33
C GLU A 523 -5.48 -10.22 19.35
N ALA A 524 -6.49 -10.01 18.50
CA ALA A 524 -7.72 -10.82 18.49
C ALA A 524 -7.55 -12.25 17.92
N ALA A 525 -6.40 -12.55 17.30
CA ALA A 525 -6.22 -13.73 16.44
C ALA A 525 -5.44 -14.91 17.07
N LYS A 526 -4.99 -14.82 18.32
CA LYS A 526 -4.16 -15.87 18.97
C LYS A 526 -5.00 -17.00 19.60
N VAL A 527 -5.73 -17.75 18.78
CA VAL A 527 -6.24 -19.08 19.16
C VAL A 527 -5.19 -20.13 18.81
N PRO A 528 -4.68 -20.94 19.77
CA PRO A 528 -3.67 -21.95 19.48
C PRO A 528 -4.29 -23.12 18.70
N THR A 529 -3.79 -23.36 17.48
CA THR A 529 -4.15 -24.50 16.64
C THR A 529 -3.57 -25.80 17.21
N GLY A 530 -4.26 -26.39 18.19
CA GLY A 530 -3.99 -27.76 18.63
C GLY A 530 -4.50 -28.75 17.60
N ASN A 531 -3.62 -29.63 17.11
CA ASN A 531 -3.93 -30.66 16.10
C ASN A 531 -5.17 -31.48 16.47
N PHE A 532 -6.13 -31.56 15.55
CA PHE A 532 -7.03 -32.70 15.31
C PHE A 532 -7.43 -32.72 13.83
#